data_AF-A0A812Q852-F1
#
_entry.id   AF-A0A812Q852-F1
#
_cell.length_a   1.000
_cell.length_b   1.000
_cell.length_c   1.000
_cell.angle_alpha   90.00
_cell.angle_beta   90.00
_cell.angle_gamma   90.00
#
_symmetry.space_group_name_H-M   'P 1'
#
loop_
_entity.id
_entity.type
_entity.pdbx_description
1 polymer ?
#
loop_
_entity_poly.entity_id
_entity_poly.type
_entity_poly.pdbx_seq_one_letter_code
_entity_poly.pdbx_strand_id
1 'polypeptide(L)'
;MLQRVSLVDTVEQCRAVTRQLLLQTELAVDVEGIDLCRTGPVALIQVCTPKGEVFLFDITALGRDAFSLGQLSLVLESERICKVIYDGRADADALCHQFGVQLRHAFDLQVQHALRYSTTNDRYVKGLQRCLDDSGVVPHFERARIERIKEVGKRLFVPELGGRSSIWIERPLRQALVDYAACDVKYLLRVKALWAGATSQAVLRVTRERLRGAMTAQVPAKGSHMSVRDFSLGPHAQYLGREAVAQPRCFKCDSTGHLARSCPLDDDVFDLGYGSDRVYYDSPQHYSDYSPPLTFRDIAPDGYIDSSGNEW
;
A
#
# COMPACT_ATOMS: atom_id res chain seq x y z
N MET A 1 17.90 -11.96 -11.38
CA MET A 1 17.46 -13.30 -10.92
C MET A 1 15.96 -13.39 -11.08
N LEU A 2 15.45 -14.46 -11.71
CA LEU A 2 14.02 -14.75 -11.73
C LEU A 2 13.57 -15.02 -10.29
N GLN A 3 12.59 -14.27 -9.81
CA GLN A 3 12.00 -14.44 -8.49
C GLN A 3 11.19 -15.74 -8.49
N ARG A 4 11.47 -16.67 -7.58
CA ARG A 4 10.68 -17.89 -7.44
C ARG A 4 9.45 -17.57 -6.59
N VAL A 5 8.27 -17.58 -7.21
CA VAL A 5 6.98 -17.41 -6.53
C VAL A 5 6.32 -18.77 -6.41
N SER A 6 5.87 -19.13 -5.20
CA SER A 6 5.17 -20.39 -4.93
C SER A 6 3.85 -20.11 -4.23
N LEU A 7 2.74 -20.60 -4.79
CA LEU A 7 1.46 -20.64 -4.11
C LEU A 7 1.48 -21.78 -3.08
N VAL A 8 0.93 -21.51 -1.90
CA VAL A 8 0.85 -22.45 -0.78
C VAL A 8 -0.61 -22.56 -0.40
N ASP A 9 -1.27 -23.62 -0.87
CA ASP A 9 -2.73 -23.82 -0.77
C ASP A 9 -3.13 -25.12 -0.05
N THR A 10 -2.15 -25.93 0.39
CA THR A 10 -2.39 -27.09 1.27
C THR A 10 -1.72 -26.93 2.63
N VAL A 11 -2.27 -27.60 3.65
CA VAL A 11 -1.74 -27.57 5.02
C VAL A 11 -0.32 -28.15 5.08
N GLU A 12 -0.04 -29.19 4.32
CA GLU A 12 1.27 -29.83 4.25
C GLU A 12 2.32 -28.89 3.68
N GLN A 13 2.00 -28.20 2.58
CA GLN A 13 2.87 -27.18 2.00
C GLN A 13 3.05 -26.02 2.98
N CYS A 14 1.97 -25.54 3.60
CA CYS A 14 2.01 -24.45 4.56
C CYS A 14 2.95 -24.78 5.72
N ARG A 15 2.81 -25.96 6.33
CA ARG A 15 3.69 -26.42 7.41
C ARG A 15 5.15 -26.54 6.97
N ALA A 16 5.40 -27.06 5.76
CA ALA A 16 6.76 -27.20 5.23
C ALA A 16 7.43 -25.84 5.02
N VAL A 17 6.73 -24.91 4.39
CA VAL A 17 7.22 -23.55 4.15
C VAL A 17 7.39 -22.80 5.47
N THR A 18 6.44 -22.88 6.40
CA THR A 18 6.57 -22.30 7.75
C THR A 18 7.87 -22.74 8.43
N ARG A 19 8.22 -24.03 8.38
CA ARG A 19 9.49 -24.53 8.95
C ARG A 19 10.72 -23.91 8.30
N GLN A 20 10.69 -23.68 6.98
CA GLN A 20 11.77 -22.96 6.28
C GLN A 20 11.85 -21.50 6.72
N LEU A 21 10.70 -20.83 6.87
CA LEU A 21 10.61 -19.43 7.28
C LEU A 21 11.09 -19.22 8.73
N LEU A 22 10.85 -20.19 9.62
CA LEU A 22 11.31 -20.15 11.02
C LEU A 22 12.84 -20.12 11.17
N LEU A 23 13.59 -20.45 10.12
CA LEU A 23 15.06 -20.37 10.09
C LEU A 23 15.57 -18.96 9.72
N GLN A 24 14.70 -18.05 9.29
CA GLN A 24 15.09 -16.70 8.91
C GLN A 24 15.12 -15.77 10.12
N THR A 25 15.91 -14.70 10.05
CA THR A 25 15.90 -13.62 11.06
C THR A 25 15.04 -12.44 10.62
N GLU A 26 14.78 -12.31 9.33
CA GLU A 26 13.93 -11.27 8.76
C GLU A 26 13.18 -11.79 7.53
N LEU A 27 11.95 -11.31 7.36
CA LEU A 27 11.05 -11.66 6.27
C LEU A 27 10.28 -10.40 5.87
N ALA A 28 10.04 -10.20 4.58
CA ALA A 28 9.10 -9.19 4.13
C ALA A 28 7.70 -9.80 4.07
N VAL A 29 6.71 -9.10 4.62
CA VAL A 29 5.34 -9.60 4.76
C VAL A 29 4.36 -8.55 4.30
N ASP A 30 3.31 -8.99 3.63
CA ASP A 30 2.15 -8.19 3.27
C ASP A 30 0.89 -9.05 3.39
N VAL A 31 -0.30 -8.43 3.33
CA VAL A 31 -1.58 -9.12 3.39
C VAL A 31 -2.56 -8.52 2.39
N GLU A 32 -3.27 -9.37 1.65
CA GLU A 32 -4.30 -8.95 0.71
C GLU A 32 -5.66 -9.56 1.07
N GLY A 33 -6.74 -8.85 0.77
CA GLY A 33 -8.10 -9.25 1.12
C GLY A 33 -9.17 -8.34 0.55
N ILE A 34 -10.42 -8.59 0.95
CA ILE A 34 -11.57 -7.74 0.59
C ILE A 34 -11.72 -6.68 1.68
N ASP A 35 -11.63 -5.40 1.32
CA ASP A 35 -11.76 -4.27 2.26
C ASP A 35 -11.00 -4.53 3.59
N LEU A 36 -9.74 -4.93 3.43
CA LEU A 36 -8.91 -5.55 4.46
C LEU A 36 -8.96 -4.77 5.79
N CYS A 37 -9.52 -5.41 6.81
CA CYS A 37 -9.57 -4.96 8.21
C CYS A 37 -10.21 -6.09 9.04
N ARG A 38 -10.58 -5.85 10.30
CA ARG A 38 -11.28 -6.86 11.13
C ARG A 38 -12.57 -7.45 10.54
N THR A 39 -13.25 -6.75 9.63
CA THR A 39 -14.52 -7.21 9.03
C THR A 39 -14.37 -7.73 7.59
N GLY A 40 -13.27 -7.42 6.93
CA GLY A 40 -13.02 -7.76 5.53
C GLY A 40 -12.11 -9.00 5.43
N PRO A 41 -12.52 -10.09 4.76
CA PRO A 41 -11.79 -11.36 4.81
C PRO A 41 -10.36 -11.22 4.25
N VAL A 42 -9.40 -11.82 4.97
CA VAL A 42 -8.04 -12.04 4.48
C VAL A 42 -8.07 -13.11 3.39
N ALA A 43 -7.48 -12.81 2.23
CA ALA A 43 -7.46 -13.72 1.09
C ALA A 43 -6.07 -14.34 0.87
N LEU A 44 -5.00 -13.58 1.08
CA LEU A 44 -3.63 -13.98 0.78
C LEU A 44 -2.65 -13.35 1.78
N ILE A 45 -1.61 -14.10 2.16
CA ILE A 45 -0.44 -13.55 2.88
C ILE A 45 0.79 -13.78 2.03
N GLN A 46 1.53 -12.71 1.75
CA GLN A 46 2.78 -12.78 1.00
C GLN A 46 3.95 -12.80 1.96
N VAL A 47 4.92 -13.69 1.73
CA VAL A 47 6.18 -13.71 2.48
C VAL A 47 7.35 -13.79 1.52
N CYS A 48 8.25 -12.81 1.57
CA CYS A 48 9.51 -12.81 0.82
C CYS A 48 10.70 -13.06 1.75
N THR A 49 11.56 -13.99 1.37
CA THR A 49 12.78 -14.34 2.11
C THR A 49 13.96 -13.46 1.71
N PRO A 50 15.05 -13.41 2.51
CA PRO A 50 16.29 -12.71 2.11
C PRO A 50 16.90 -13.21 0.80
N LYS A 51 16.59 -14.44 0.37
CA LYS A 51 17.02 -15.00 -0.92
C LYS A 51 16.15 -14.54 -2.11
N GLY A 52 15.07 -13.80 -1.85
CA GLY A 52 14.12 -13.36 -2.87
C GLY A 52 13.10 -14.43 -3.27
N GLU A 53 12.93 -15.50 -2.50
CA GLU A 53 11.84 -16.46 -2.68
C GLU A 53 10.55 -15.88 -2.11
N VAL A 54 9.45 -15.95 -2.86
CA VAL A 54 8.13 -15.50 -2.41
C VAL A 54 7.18 -16.67 -2.25
N PHE A 55 6.57 -16.73 -1.09
CA PHE A 55 5.49 -17.66 -0.77
C PHE A 55 4.19 -16.89 -0.65
N LEU A 56 3.17 -17.33 -1.39
CA LEU A 56 1.83 -16.78 -1.35
C LEU A 56 0.95 -17.79 -0.63
N PHE A 57 0.66 -17.55 0.65
CA PHE A 57 -0.21 -18.40 1.45
C PHE A 57 -1.66 -18.09 1.12
N ASP A 58 -2.34 -19.06 0.50
CA ASP A 58 -3.74 -18.96 0.10
C ASP A 58 -4.66 -19.11 1.32
N ILE A 59 -4.93 -18.00 2.00
CA ILE A 59 -5.81 -17.98 3.18
C ILE A 59 -7.27 -18.25 2.80
N THR A 60 -7.66 -18.01 1.55
CA THR A 60 -9.01 -18.39 1.08
C THR A 60 -9.18 -19.90 1.03
N ALA A 61 -8.15 -20.64 0.58
CA ALA A 61 -8.17 -22.10 0.56
C ALA A 61 -7.91 -22.71 1.95
N LEU A 62 -6.94 -22.18 2.70
CA LEU A 62 -6.49 -22.75 3.97
C LEU A 62 -7.33 -22.32 5.18
N GLY A 63 -7.97 -21.16 5.12
CA GLY A 63 -8.70 -20.57 6.24
C GLY A 63 -7.87 -20.52 7.53
N ARG A 64 -8.48 -20.96 8.65
CA ARG A 64 -7.81 -21.01 9.96
C ARG A 64 -6.67 -22.04 10.00
N ASP A 65 -6.70 -23.06 9.14
CA ASP A 65 -5.73 -24.14 9.16
C ASP A 65 -4.34 -23.70 8.70
N ALA A 66 -4.22 -22.59 7.96
CA ALA A 66 -2.93 -21.95 7.71
C ALA A 66 -2.17 -21.65 9.01
N PHE A 67 -2.89 -21.25 10.06
CA PHE A 67 -2.32 -20.82 11.34
C PHE A 67 -2.26 -21.97 12.34
N SER A 68 -3.34 -22.74 12.51
CA SER A 68 -3.42 -23.82 13.50
C SER A 68 -2.60 -25.05 13.09
N LEU A 69 -2.76 -25.52 11.86
CA LEU A 69 -2.15 -26.75 11.36
C LEU A 69 -0.89 -26.49 10.52
N GLY A 70 -0.92 -25.43 9.70
CA GLY A 70 0.19 -24.92 8.91
C GLY A 70 1.20 -24.12 9.73
N GLN A 71 0.84 -23.76 10.97
CA GLN A 71 1.69 -23.11 11.96
C GLN A 71 2.24 -21.74 11.54
N LEU A 72 1.62 -21.07 10.55
CA LEU A 72 2.08 -19.77 10.06
C LEU A 72 2.10 -18.70 11.17
N SER A 73 1.25 -18.84 12.20
CA SER A 73 1.27 -17.99 13.40
C SER A 73 2.64 -17.99 14.09
N LEU A 74 3.36 -19.11 14.12
CA LEU A 74 4.69 -19.18 14.73
C LEU A 74 5.69 -18.22 14.08
N VAL A 75 5.53 -17.91 12.80
CA VAL A 75 6.37 -16.93 12.08
C VAL A 75 5.89 -15.51 12.36
N LEU A 76 4.59 -15.25 12.17
CA LEU A 76 4.00 -13.91 12.31
C LEU A 76 4.10 -13.37 13.74
N GLU A 77 3.98 -14.24 14.74
CA GLU A 77 4.02 -13.91 16.17
C GLU A 77 5.45 -13.99 16.77
N SER A 78 6.46 -14.43 16.00
CA SER A 78 7.82 -14.58 16.52
C SER A 78 8.47 -13.24 16.88
N GLU A 79 8.92 -13.08 18.13
CA GLU A 79 9.77 -11.95 18.52
C GLU A 79 11.21 -12.09 18.01
N ARG A 80 11.61 -13.24 17.46
CA ARG A 80 12.95 -13.46 16.90
C ARG A 80 13.05 -13.08 15.42
N ILE A 81 11.94 -13.17 14.69
CA ILE A 81 11.89 -12.91 13.25
C ILE A 81 11.32 -11.52 13.05
N CYS A 82 12.09 -10.61 12.45
CA CYS A 82 11.63 -9.28 12.09
C CYS A 82 10.74 -9.36 10.85
N LYS A 83 9.47 -8.90 10.94
CA LYS A 83 8.59 -8.79 9.77
C LYS A 83 8.69 -7.39 9.20
N VAL A 84 9.30 -7.26 8.03
CA VAL A 84 9.40 -6.00 7.29
C VAL A 84 8.12 -5.81 6.49
N ILE A 85 7.38 -4.77 6.81
CA ILE A 85 6.04 -4.52 6.26
C ILE A 85 5.98 -3.10 5.67
N TYR A 86 4.90 -2.80 4.97
CA TYR A 86 4.55 -1.44 4.57
C TYR A 86 3.14 -1.12 5.05
N ASP A 87 3.02 -0.31 6.11
CA ASP A 87 1.73 0.11 6.67
C ASP A 87 0.78 -1.03 7.10
N GLY A 88 1.27 -2.01 7.86
CA GLY A 88 0.47 -3.20 8.23
C GLY A 88 -0.58 -2.98 9.34
N ARG A 89 -1.11 -1.77 9.51
CA ARG A 89 -2.16 -1.50 10.51
C ARG A 89 -3.44 -2.28 10.21
N ALA A 90 -3.88 -2.29 8.95
CA ALA A 90 -5.04 -3.06 8.49
C ALA A 90 -4.77 -4.57 8.58
N ASP A 91 -3.56 -5.00 8.22
CA ASP A 91 -3.10 -6.38 8.30
C ASP A 91 -3.18 -6.92 9.73
N ALA A 92 -2.61 -6.18 10.69
CA ALA A 92 -2.64 -6.56 12.09
C ALA A 92 -4.07 -6.56 12.67
N ASP A 93 -4.90 -5.60 12.29
CA ASP A 93 -6.32 -5.56 12.67
C ASP A 93 -7.07 -6.80 12.15
N ALA A 94 -6.84 -7.18 10.88
CA ALA A 94 -7.45 -8.34 10.25
C ALA A 94 -6.96 -9.66 10.88
N LEU A 95 -5.65 -9.86 10.98
CA LEU A 95 -5.02 -11.06 11.55
C LEU A 95 -5.47 -11.31 13.00
N CYS A 96 -5.51 -10.26 13.82
CA CYS A 96 -5.87 -10.36 15.22
C CYS A 96 -7.34 -10.73 15.40
N HIS A 97 -8.26 -9.99 14.78
CA HIS A 97 -9.70 -10.18 15.01
C HIS A 97 -10.27 -11.41 14.30
N GLN A 98 -9.75 -11.76 13.12
CA GLN A 98 -10.27 -12.88 12.36
C GLN A 98 -9.62 -14.20 12.79
N PHE A 99 -8.31 -14.20 13.09
CA PHE A 99 -7.55 -15.44 13.31
C PHE A 99 -6.92 -15.55 14.70
N GLY A 100 -6.98 -14.51 15.53
CA GLY A 100 -6.32 -14.49 16.83
C GLY A 100 -4.79 -14.36 16.75
N VAL A 101 -4.26 -13.97 15.59
CA VAL A 101 -2.82 -13.91 15.31
C VAL A 101 -2.30 -12.49 15.50
N GLN A 102 -1.26 -12.32 16.32
CA GLN A 102 -0.66 -11.01 16.59
C GLN A 102 0.63 -10.79 15.81
N LEU A 103 0.60 -9.87 14.84
CA LEU A 103 1.82 -9.48 14.11
C LEU A 103 2.81 -8.77 15.06
N ARG A 104 3.87 -9.49 15.46
CA ARG A 104 4.88 -9.04 16.45
C ARG A 104 6.19 -8.68 15.78
N HIS A 105 7.11 -7.99 16.45
CA HIS A 105 8.43 -7.61 15.92
C HIS A 105 8.40 -7.15 14.44
N ALA A 106 7.52 -6.19 14.13
CA ALA A 106 7.38 -5.65 12.79
C ALA A 106 8.18 -4.36 12.60
N PHE A 107 8.74 -4.18 11.40
CA PHE A 107 9.46 -3.00 10.96
C PHE A 107 8.72 -2.36 9.78
N ASP A 108 8.03 -1.25 10.03
CA ASP A 108 7.21 -0.57 9.03
C ASP A 108 8.03 0.43 8.19
N LEU A 109 8.16 0.14 6.90
CA LEU A 109 8.87 0.99 5.96
C LEU A 109 8.16 2.31 5.65
N GLN A 110 6.86 2.42 5.87
CA GLN A 110 6.15 3.70 5.76
C GLN A 110 6.60 4.65 6.89
N VAL A 111 6.78 4.13 8.11
CA VAL A 111 7.34 4.88 9.24
C VAL A 111 8.79 5.27 8.94
N GLN A 112 9.63 4.30 8.52
CA GLN A 112 11.04 4.58 8.17
C GLN A 112 11.16 5.63 7.07
N HIS A 113 10.32 5.59 6.03
CA HIS A 113 10.27 6.59 4.96
C HIS A 113 9.95 7.98 5.51
N ALA A 114 8.90 8.08 6.33
CA ALA A 114 8.52 9.36 6.92
C ALA A 114 9.62 9.94 7.82
N LEU A 115 10.28 9.12 8.66
CA LEU A 115 11.39 9.57 9.50
C LEU A 115 12.60 10.06 8.69
N ARG A 116 12.75 9.61 7.44
CA ARG A 116 13.87 9.95 6.57
C ARG A 116 13.60 11.15 5.67
N TYR A 117 12.37 11.28 5.15
CA TYR A 117 12.05 12.22 4.08
C TYR A 117 10.98 13.25 4.44
N SER A 118 10.21 13.05 5.50
CA SER A 118 9.16 14.00 5.89
C SER A 118 9.71 15.11 6.78
N THR A 119 9.06 16.26 6.70
CA THR A 119 9.25 17.42 7.57
C THR A 119 8.07 17.56 8.55
N THR A 120 8.16 18.47 9.50
CA THR A 120 7.06 18.76 10.43
C THR A 120 5.79 19.21 9.71
N ASN A 121 5.93 19.86 8.55
CA ASN A 121 4.82 20.34 7.72
C ASN A 121 4.12 19.21 6.94
N ASP A 122 4.77 18.05 6.79
CA ASP A 122 4.16 16.91 6.12
C ASP A 122 3.11 16.24 7.01
N ARG A 123 1.86 16.44 6.65
CA ARG A 123 0.71 15.87 7.36
C ARG A 123 0.46 14.40 7.02
N TYR A 124 0.80 13.99 5.79
CA TYR A 124 0.42 12.69 5.24
C TYR A 124 1.65 11.84 4.99
N VAL A 125 1.55 10.56 5.35
CA VAL A 125 2.53 9.54 4.97
C VAL A 125 2.41 9.23 3.47
N LYS A 126 3.50 8.74 2.88
CA LYS A 126 3.52 8.38 1.45
C LYS A 126 3.18 6.90 1.26
N GLY A 127 2.78 6.54 0.03
CA GLY A 127 2.52 5.16 -0.36
C GLY A 127 3.77 4.40 -0.81
N LEU A 128 3.66 3.08 -0.92
CA LEU A 128 4.77 2.17 -1.23
C LEU A 128 5.53 2.56 -2.50
N GLN A 129 4.83 2.93 -3.58
CA GLN A 129 5.48 3.35 -4.83
C GLN A 129 6.49 4.47 -4.60
N ARG A 130 6.09 5.52 -3.87
CA ARG A 130 6.97 6.65 -3.54
C ARG A 130 8.16 6.21 -2.69
N CYS A 131 7.94 5.30 -1.73
CA CYS A 131 9.01 4.72 -0.93
C CYS A 131 10.03 3.95 -1.80
N LEU A 132 9.57 3.14 -2.75
CA LEU A 132 10.44 2.43 -3.67
C LEU A 132 11.23 3.40 -4.56
N ASP A 133 10.58 4.45 -5.06
CA ASP A 133 11.23 5.48 -5.88
C ASP A 133 12.33 6.22 -5.12
N ASP A 134 12.03 6.73 -3.92
CA ASP A 134 12.99 7.45 -3.08
C ASP A 134 14.13 6.56 -2.57
N SER A 135 13.91 5.23 -2.51
CA SER A 135 14.94 4.27 -2.08
C SER A 135 15.97 3.94 -3.15
N GLY A 136 15.62 4.09 -4.43
CA GLY A 136 16.50 3.71 -5.55
C GLY A 136 16.82 2.22 -5.64
N VAL A 137 16.18 1.34 -4.85
CA VAL A 137 16.50 -0.11 -4.84
C VAL A 137 16.00 -0.85 -6.07
N VAL A 138 15.01 -0.29 -6.75
CA VAL A 138 14.43 -0.84 -7.97
C VAL A 138 15.36 -0.51 -9.15
N PRO A 139 15.96 -1.52 -9.80
CA PRO A 139 16.81 -1.30 -10.96
C PRO A 139 16.05 -0.57 -12.07
N HIS A 140 16.70 0.38 -12.75
CA HIS A 140 16.06 1.20 -13.79
C HIS A 140 15.36 0.36 -14.87
N PHE A 141 16.00 -0.71 -15.33
CA PHE A 141 15.43 -1.61 -16.33
C PHE A 141 14.20 -2.41 -15.86
N GLU A 142 13.98 -2.54 -14.55
CA GLU A 142 12.79 -3.22 -13.99
C GLU A 142 11.61 -2.26 -13.76
N ARG A 143 11.83 -0.92 -13.74
CA ARG A 143 10.81 0.07 -13.36
C ARG A 143 9.54 -0.03 -14.21
N ALA A 144 9.67 0.03 -15.53
CA ALA A 144 8.54 -0.07 -16.45
C ALA A 144 7.79 -1.40 -16.33
N ARG A 145 8.49 -2.49 -16.02
CA ARG A 145 7.87 -3.81 -15.80
C ARG A 145 7.05 -3.82 -14.50
N ILE A 146 7.59 -3.30 -13.41
CA ILE A 146 6.91 -3.25 -12.11
C ILE A 146 5.70 -2.33 -12.20
N GLU A 147 5.83 -1.18 -12.83
CA GLU A 147 4.73 -0.26 -13.06
C GLU A 147 3.58 -0.93 -13.81
N ARG A 148 3.89 -1.66 -14.90
CA ARG A 148 2.88 -2.43 -15.63
C ARG A 148 2.23 -3.52 -14.78
N ILE A 149 3.00 -4.27 -13.99
CA ILE A 149 2.45 -5.29 -13.07
C ILE A 149 1.49 -4.62 -12.06
N LYS A 150 1.90 -3.49 -11.48
CA LYS A 150 1.09 -2.73 -10.54
C LYS A 150 -0.18 -2.17 -11.16
N GLU A 151 -0.09 -1.65 -12.38
CA GLU A 151 -1.23 -1.14 -13.12
C GLU A 151 -2.25 -2.24 -13.45
N VAL A 152 -1.79 -3.34 -14.05
CA VAL A 152 -2.64 -4.48 -14.43
C VAL A 152 -3.30 -5.09 -13.19
N GLY A 153 -2.55 -5.30 -12.10
CA GLY A 153 -3.10 -5.82 -10.85
C GLY A 153 -4.16 -4.90 -10.24
N LYS A 154 -3.88 -3.60 -10.12
CA LYS A 154 -4.81 -2.62 -9.54
C LYS A 154 -6.13 -2.54 -10.30
N ARG A 155 -6.11 -2.58 -11.63
CA ARG A 155 -7.33 -2.56 -12.45
C ARG A 155 -8.29 -3.71 -12.13
N LEU A 156 -7.81 -4.81 -11.56
CA LEU A 156 -8.65 -5.94 -11.19
C LEU A 156 -9.43 -5.72 -9.88
N PHE A 157 -8.88 -4.98 -8.92
CA PHE A 157 -9.46 -4.89 -7.57
C PHE A 157 -9.83 -3.48 -7.11
N VAL A 158 -9.32 -2.43 -7.75
CA VAL A 158 -9.62 -1.03 -7.40
C VAL A 158 -10.91 -0.58 -8.07
N PRO A 159 -11.98 -0.24 -7.32
CA PRO A 159 -13.27 0.14 -7.88
C PRO A 159 -13.22 1.32 -8.86
N GLU A 160 -12.40 2.33 -8.56
CA GLU A 160 -12.22 3.52 -9.40
C GLU A 160 -11.60 3.21 -10.77
N LEU A 161 -10.96 2.03 -10.90
CA LEU A 161 -10.39 1.53 -12.15
C LEU A 161 -11.28 0.46 -12.82
N GLY A 162 -12.51 0.26 -12.35
CA GLY A 162 -13.45 -0.77 -12.82
C GLY A 162 -13.24 -2.15 -12.20
N GLY A 163 -12.39 -2.26 -11.18
CA GLY A 163 -12.12 -3.49 -10.46
C GLY A 163 -13.12 -3.79 -9.34
N ARG A 164 -12.94 -4.95 -8.69
CA ARG A 164 -13.71 -5.34 -7.51
C ARG A 164 -12.82 -6.07 -6.51
N SER A 165 -12.90 -5.69 -5.23
CA SER A 165 -12.08 -6.29 -4.17
C SER A 165 -12.32 -7.80 -4.01
N SER A 166 -13.51 -8.30 -4.36
CA SER A 166 -13.85 -9.72 -4.37
C SER A 166 -12.98 -10.59 -5.27
N ILE A 167 -12.20 -10.00 -6.20
CA ILE A 167 -11.28 -10.74 -7.06
C ILE A 167 -10.22 -11.52 -6.25
N TRP A 168 -9.87 -11.03 -5.06
CA TRP A 168 -8.86 -11.65 -4.20
C TRP A 168 -9.24 -13.02 -3.68
N ILE A 169 -10.54 -13.34 -3.59
CA ILE A 169 -11.05 -14.64 -3.13
C ILE A 169 -11.47 -15.58 -4.28
N GLU A 170 -11.42 -15.12 -5.54
CA GLU A 170 -11.70 -15.97 -6.69
C GLU A 170 -10.56 -16.99 -6.89
N ARG A 171 -10.91 -18.25 -7.19
CA ARG A 171 -9.94 -19.32 -7.48
C ARG A 171 -10.20 -19.98 -8.83
N PRO A 172 -9.15 -20.35 -9.60
CA PRO A 172 -7.72 -20.17 -9.27
C PRO A 172 -7.30 -18.69 -9.22
N LEU A 173 -6.32 -18.36 -8.36
CA LEU A 173 -5.85 -16.98 -8.22
C LEU A 173 -5.24 -16.51 -9.55
N ARG A 174 -5.72 -15.39 -10.08
CA ARG A 174 -5.28 -14.88 -11.39
C ARG A 174 -3.79 -14.55 -11.36
N GLN A 175 -3.06 -14.89 -12.43
CA GLN A 175 -1.62 -14.65 -12.51
C GLN A 175 -1.24 -13.18 -12.31
N ALA A 176 -2.05 -12.24 -12.77
CA ALA A 176 -1.84 -10.81 -12.54
C ALA A 176 -1.83 -10.43 -11.04
N LEU A 177 -2.65 -11.10 -10.21
CA LEU A 177 -2.66 -10.90 -8.76
C LEU A 177 -1.48 -11.59 -8.08
N VAL A 178 -1.05 -12.75 -8.57
CA VAL A 178 0.18 -13.43 -8.14
C VAL A 178 1.39 -12.51 -8.36
N ASP A 179 1.51 -11.94 -9.55
CA ASP A 179 2.62 -11.03 -9.91
C ASP A 179 2.56 -9.74 -9.10
N TYR A 180 1.35 -9.16 -8.93
CA TYR A 180 1.13 -7.96 -8.13
C TYR A 180 1.58 -8.16 -6.68
N ALA A 181 1.09 -9.24 -6.04
CA ALA A 181 1.34 -9.59 -4.65
C ALA A 181 2.84 -9.90 -4.41
N ALA A 182 3.49 -10.62 -5.34
CA ALA A 182 4.92 -10.85 -5.25
C ALA A 182 5.74 -9.55 -5.35
N CYS A 183 5.26 -8.57 -6.13
CA CYS A 183 5.89 -7.26 -6.25
C CYS A 183 5.81 -6.41 -4.98
N ASP A 184 4.77 -6.52 -4.15
CA ASP A 184 4.64 -5.72 -2.91
C ASP A 184 5.72 -6.05 -1.87
N VAL A 185 6.13 -7.32 -1.78
CA VAL A 185 7.13 -7.76 -0.80
C VAL A 185 8.56 -7.83 -1.35
N LYS A 186 8.74 -7.87 -2.67
CA LYS A 186 10.03 -8.15 -3.34
C LYS A 186 11.18 -7.26 -2.86
N TYR A 187 10.92 -5.97 -2.71
CA TYR A 187 11.98 -4.99 -2.46
C TYR A 187 12.09 -4.54 -0.99
N LEU A 188 11.14 -4.90 -0.12
CA LEU A 188 11.06 -4.36 1.23
C LEU A 188 12.33 -4.67 2.05
N LEU A 189 12.83 -5.91 1.99
CA LEU A 189 14.08 -6.28 2.68
C LEU A 189 15.26 -5.44 2.23
N ARG A 190 15.36 -5.15 0.92
CA ARG A 190 16.44 -4.33 0.36
C ARG A 190 16.32 -2.87 0.77
N VAL A 191 15.11 -2.32 0.83
CA VAL A 191 14.87 -0.97 1.36
C VAL A 191 15.29 -0.89 2.82
N LYS A 192 14.87 -1.85 3.66
CA LYS A 192 15.28 -1.91 5.07
C LYS A 192 16.81 -2.00 5.19
N ALA A 193 17.46 -2.88 4.43
CA ALA A 193 18.91 -3.01 4.47
C ALA A 193 19.64 -1.71 4.12
N LEU A 194 19.12 -0.94 3.15
CA LEU A 194 19.69 0.34 2.73
C LEU A 194 19.48 1.46 3.77
N TRP A 195 18.33 1.47 4.45
CA TRP A 195 17.95 2.57 5.33
C TRP A 195 18.13 2.30 6.82
N ALA A 196 18.38 1.05 7.22
CA ALA A 196 18.62 0.68 8.60
C ALA A 196 19.78 1.49 9.18
N GLY A 197 19.61 1.93 10.43
CA GLY A 197 20.62 2.75 11.12
C GLY A 197 20.06 3.36 12.39
N ALA A 198 20.38 4.63 12.63
CA ALA A 198 20.06 5.32 13.88
C ALA A 198 18.54 5.37 14.21
N THR A 199 17.67 5.37 13.21
CA THR A 199 16.21 5.43 13.42
C THR A 199 15.55 4.07 13.59
N SER A 200 16.27 2.95 13.42
CA SER A 200 15.67 1.61 13.40
C SER A 200 14.87 1.29 14.67
N GLN A 201 15.39 1.66 15.84
CA GLN A 201 14.69 1.45 17.12
C GLN A 201 13.44 2.31 17.25
N ALA A 202 13.44 3.51 16.67
CA ALA A 202 12.26 4.36 16.62
C ALA A 202 11.18 3.77 15.73
N VAL A 203 11.56 3.23 14.56
CA VAL A 203 10.64 2.53 13.67
C VAL A 203 9.99 1.34 14.35
N LEU A 204 10.77 0.47 14.99
CA LEU A 204 10.22 -0.70 15.70
C LEU A 204 9.22 -0.29 16.79
N ARG A 205 9.58 0.72 17.60
CA ARG A 205 8.71 1.22 18.67
C ARG A 205 7.41 1.83 18.12
N VAL A 206 7.51 2.76 17.16
CA VAL A 206 6.33 3.40 16.55
C VAL A 206 5.47 2.35 15.85
N THR A 207 6.06 1.41 15.12
CA THR A 207 5.35 0.32 14.44
C THR A 207 4.55 -0.49 15.47
N ARG A 208 5.19 -0.95 16.55
CA ARG A 208 4.52 -1.72 17.60
C ARG A 208 3.29 -1.01 18.17
N GLU A 209 3.41 0.29 18.48
CA GLU A 209 2.29 1.05 19.02
C GLU A 209 1.20 1.33 17.97
N ARG A 210 1.56 1.57 16.70
CA ARG A 210 0.59 1.70 15.60
C ARG A 210 -0.21 0.41 15.39
N LEU A 211 0.45 -0.74 15.37
CA LEU A 211 -0.22 -2.05 15.23
C LEU A 211 -1.11 -2.34 16.44
N ARG A 212 -0.61 -2.09 17.66
CA ARG A 212 -1.42 -2.22 18.89
C ARG A 212 -2.65 -1.32 18.87
N GLY A 213 -2.48 -0.06 18.46
CA GLY A 213 -3.58 0.90 18.33
C GLY A 213 -4.62 0.44 17.29
N ALA A 214 -4.19 -0.16 16.19
CA ALA A 214 -5.11 -0.73 15.20
C ALA A 214 -5.92 -1.91 15.78
N MET A 215 -5.26 -2.85 16.46
CA MET A 215 -5.91 -4.03 17.05
C MET A 215 -6.83 -3.70 18.22
N THR A 216 -6.55 -2.65 19.00
CA THR A 216 -7.33 -2.32 20.22
C THR A 216 -8.39 -1.25 20.02
N ALA A 217 -8.35 -0.51 18.89
CA ALA A 217 -9.36 0.49 18.59
C ALA A 217 -10.77 -0.12 18.48
N GLN A 218 -11.79 0.64 18.88
CA GLN A 218 -13.19 0.23 18.70
C GLN A 218 -13.60 0.20 17.22
N VAL A 219 -12.98 1.06 16.41
CA VAL A 219 -13.27 1.16 14.97
C VAL A 219 -12.21 0.41 14.14
N PRO A 220 -12.61 -0.22 13.01
CA PRO A 220 -11.68 -0.88 12.10
C PRO A 220 -10.55 0.03 11.61
N ALA A 221 -9.40 -0.54 11.31
CA ALA A 221 -8.24 0.18 10.77
C ALA A 221 -8.41 0.46 9.26
N LYS A 222 -9.39 1.31 8.90
CA LYS A 222 -9.70 1.64 7.50
C LYS A 222 -10.16 3.08 7.31
N GLY A 223 -10.01 3.60 6.09
CA GLY A 223 -10.53 4.91 5.67
C GLY A 223 -9.46 5.98 5.46
N SER A 224 -9.88 7.17 5.04
CA SER A 224 -8.98 8.25 4.59
C SER A 224 -7.99 8.73 5.65
N HIS A 225 -8.36 8.64 6.93
CA HIS A 225 -7.51 9.00 8.07
C HIS A 225 -6.25 8.16 8.20
N MET A 226 -6.20 6.96 7.59
CA MET A 226 -5.02 6.09 7.62
C MET A 226 -3.81 6.77 6.96
N SER A 227 -4.03 7.65 5.97
CA SER A 227 -2.96 8.41 5.32
C SER A 227 -2.36 9.53 6.18
N VAL A 228 -2.98 9.89 7.32
CA VAL A 228 -2.50 10.95 8.20
C VAL A 228 -1.38 10.40 9.10
N ARG A 229 -0.27 11.15 9.22
CA ARG A 229 0.87 10.77 10.05
C ARG A 229 0.50 10.83 11.53
N ASP A 230 0.46 9.69 12.20
CA ASP A 230 0.06 9.53 13.60
C ASP A 230 1.25 9.38 14.57
N PHE A 231 2.42 9.90 14.19
CA PHE A 231 3.66 9.83 14.97
C PHE A 231 4.52 11.09 14.80
N SER A 232 5.37 11.36 15.79
CA SER A 232 6.37 12.44 15.71
C SER A 232 7.57 12.04 14.84
N LEU A 233 8.32 13.02 14.35
CA LEU A 233 9.53 12.78 13.56
C LEU A 233 10.81 12.79 14.42
N GLY A 234 11.91 12.32 13.84
CA GLY A 234 13.24 12.33 14.45
C GLY A 234 13.67 10.99 15.08
N PRO A 235 14.90 10.92 15.63
CA PRO A 235 15.47 9.68 16.16
C PRO A 235 14.73 9.12 17.38
N HIS A 236 13.95 9.97 18.06
CA HIS A 236 13.14 9.59 19.22
C HIS A 236 11.64 9.59 18.91
N ALA A 237 11.26 9.40 17.64
CA ALA A 237 9.86 9.35 17.21
C ALA A 237 8.98 8.49 18.11
N GLN A 238 7.76 8.97 18.35
CA GLN A 238 6.76 8.35 19.20
C GLN A 238 5.42 8.31 18.48
N TYR A 239 4.68 7.24 18.71
CA TYR A 239 3.29 7.17 18.29
C TYR A 239 2.46 8.17 19.10
N LEU A 240 1.63 8.96 18.41
CA LEU A 240 0.84 10.02 19.02
C LEU A 240 -0.66 9.68 19.07
N GLY A 241 -1.09 8.60 18.42
CA GLY A 241 -2.50 8.27 18.30
C GLY A 241 -3.21 8.96 17.14
N ARG A 242 -4.46 8.58 16.89
CA ARG A 242 -5.26 9.08 15.75
C ARG A 242 -5.66 10.56 15.88
N GLU A 243 -5.73 11.08 17.11
CA GLU A 243 -6.21 12.45 17.40
C GLU A 243 -5.11 13.52 17.35
N ALA A 244 -3.84 13.12 17.22
CA ALA A 244 -2.71 14.03 17.38
C ALA A 244 -2.45 14.97 16.18
N VAL A 245 -3.12 14.77 15.05
CA VAL A 245 -3.01 15.68 13.91
C VAL A 245 -4.31 16.45 13.76
N ALA A 246 -4.26 17.74 14.13
CA ALA A 246 -5.37 18.68 13.98
C ALA A 246 -6.03 18.52 12.61
N GLN A 247 -7.36 18.34 12.54
CA GLN A 247 -8.11 18.08 11.31
C GLN A 247 -7.76 19.07 10.17
N PRO A 248 -7.84 18.64 8.88
CA PRO A 248 -7.51 19.54 7.78
C PRO A 248 -8.46 20.72 7.80
N ARG A 249 -7.92 21.93 7.73
CA ARG A 249 -8.70 23.15 7.54
C ARG A 249 -8.97 23.31 6.05
N CYS A 250 -10.23 23.53 5.73
CA CYS A 250 -10.64 23.87 4.39
C CYS A 250 -10.18 25.28 4.05
N PHE A 251 -9.41 25.45 2.97
CA PHE A 251 -8.96 26.77 2.55
C PHE A 251 -10.10 27.69 2.05
N LYS A 252 -11.29 27.14 1.74
CA LYS A 252 -12.46 27.92 1.28
C LYS A 252 -13.29 28.47 2.44
N CYS A 253 -13.53 27.67 3.49
CA CYS A 253 -14.44 28.03 4.58
C CYS A 253 -13.80 28.04 5.98
N ASP A 254 -12.48 27.82 6.05
CA ASP A 254 -11.67 27.68 7.27
C ASP A 254 -12.17 26.62 8.29
N SER A 255 -13.19 25.84 7.93
CA SER A 255 -13.74 24.79 8.77
C SER A 255 -12.87 23.55 8.73
N THR A 256 -12.82 22.83 9.84
CA THR A 256 -12.04 21.58 9.97
C THR A 256 -12.84 20.37 9.49
N GLY A 257 -12.14 19.34 9.00
CA GLY A 257 -12.71 18.01 8.75
C GLY A 257 -12.93 17.68 7.27
N HIS A 258 -12.68 18.62 6.36
CA HIS A 258 -12.74 18.41 4.91
C HIS A 258 -11.66 19.24 4.18
N LEU A 259 -11.42 18.90 2.91
CA LEU A 259 -10.53 19.66 2.02
C LEU A 259 -11.37 20.59 1.13
N ALA A 260 -10.75 21.63 0.56
CA ALA A 260 -11.43 22.62 -0.30
C ALA A 260 -12.29 22.01 -1.42
N ARG A 261 -11.83 20.91 -2.04
CA ARG A 261 -12.55 20.16 -3.10
C ARG A 261 -13.81 19.41 -2.64
N SER A 262 -14.04 19.36 -1.33
CA SER A 262 -15.18 18.69 -0.70
C SER A 262 -15.85 19.65 0.28
N CYS A 263 -15.72 20.96 0.02
CA CYS A 263 -16.32 21.99 0.83
C CYS A 263 -17.83 22.00 0.61
N PRO A 264 -18.66 21.85 1.66
CA PRO A 264 -20.11 21.90 1.52
C PRO A 264 -20.63 23.32 1.22
N LEU A 265 -19.76 24.34 1.34
CA LEU A 265 -20.03 25.71 0.91
C LEU A 265 -19.56 25.97 -0.53
N ASP A 266 -19.14 24.94 -1.26
CA ASP A 266 -18.81 25.04 -2.67
C ASP A 266 -20.10 24.98 -3.49
N ASP A 267 -20.90 26.04 -3.37
CA ASP A 267 -22.03 26.27 -4.26
C ASP A 267 -21.46 26.75 -5.62
N ASP A 268 -21.00 25.82 -6.44
CA ASP A 268 -20.85 26.05 -7.88
C ASP A 268 -22.26 26.19 -8.50
N VAL A 269 -22.94 27.29 -8.18
CA VAL A 269 -24.02 27.83 -9.00
C VAL A 269 -23.36 28.72 -10.04
N PHE A 270 -22.82 28.11 -11.09
CA PHE A 270 -22.55 28.83 -12.35
C PHE A 270 -23.90 29.17 -12.98
N ASP A 271 -24.46 30.31 -12.58
CA ASP A 271 -25.58 30.94 -13.27
C ASP A 271 -25.06 31.55 -14.58
N LEU A 272 -25.48 30.96 -15.71
CA LEU A 272 -25.25 31.50 -17.05
C LEU A 272 -26.16 32.73 -17.25
N GLY A 273 -25.71 33.89 -16.78
CA GLY A 273 -26.38 35.18 -16.99
C GLY A 273 -25.45 36.21 -17.65
N TYR A 274 -25.64 36.43 -18.95
CA TYR A 274 -25.02 37.50 -19.75
C TYR A 274 -25.16 38.89 -19.12
N GLY A 275 -24.06 39.66 -19.06
CA GLY A 275 -24.09 41.10 -18.77
C GLY A 275 -22.69 41.74 -18.79
N SER A 276 -22.51 42.74 -19.64
CA SER A 276 -21.25 43.38 -20.04
C SER A 276 -20.51 44.13 -18.92
N ASP A 277 -19.18 44.00 -18.86
CA ASP A 277 -18.30 45.09 -19.30
C ASP A 277 -16.82 44.70 -19.34
N ARG A 278 -16.18 45.09 -20.45
CA ARG A 278 -14.76 44.97 -20.72
C ARG A 278 -13.99 46.00 -19.91
N VAL A 279 -12.99 45.57 -19.14
CA VAL A 279 -11.79 46.37 -18.88
C VAL A 279 -10.57 45.50 -19.13
N TYR A 280 -9.85 45.84 -20.20
CA TYR A 280 -8.52 45.33 -20.50
C TYR A 280 -7.53 45.87 -19.45
N TYR A 281 -6.78 44.98 -18.81
CA TYR A 281 -5.41 45.30 -18.38
C TYR A 281 -4.48 44.19 -18.84
N ASP A 282 -3.42 44.65 -19.51
CA ASP A 282 -2.40 43.90 -20.21
C ASP A 282 -1.46 43.12 -19.24
N SER A 283 -0.92 42.02 -19.73
CA SER A 283 -0.05 41.05 -19.02
C SER A 283 1.36 41.61 -18.76
N PRO A 284 2.24 40.97 -17.93
CA PRO A 284 2.99 39.80 -18.42
C PRO A 284 3.27 38.67 -17.39
N GLN A 285 2.89 37.45 -17.80
CA GLN A 285 3.65 36.19 -17.81
C GLN A 285 4.65 35.84 -16.67
N HIS A 286 4.40 34.75 -15.94
CA HIS A 286 5.38 33.66 -15.76
C HIS A 286 4.73 32.30 -15.38
N TYR A 287 5.37 31.24 -15.87
CA TYR A 287 4.85 29.91 -16.23
C TYR A 287 4.25 29.04 -15.11
N SER A 288 3.12 28.40 -15.44
CA SER A 288 2.61 27.18 -14.82
C SER A 288 2.82 25.99 -15.76
N ASP A 289 3.72 25.07 -15.42
CA ASP A 289 3.80 23.76 -16.08
C ASP A 289 2.87 22.78 -15.38
N TYR A 290 1.66 22.64 -15.90
CA TYR A 290 0.83 21.47 -15.66
C TYR A 290 0.06 21.12 -16.94
N SER A 291 0.64 20.24 -17.74
CA SER A 291 -0.05 19.61 -18.87
C SER A 291 -0.88 18.44 -18.34
N PRO A 292 -2.22 18.44 -18.49
CA PRO A 292 -3.02 17.25 -18.22
C PRO A 292 -2.74 16.14 -19.25
N PRO A 293 -2.86 14.86 -18.87
CA PRO A 293 -2.62 13.76 -19.79
C PRO A 293 -3.65 13.73 -20.92
N LEU A 294 -3.14 13.59 -22.16
CA LEU A 294 -3.92 13.47 -23.39
C LEU A 294 -4.86 12.24 -23.34
N THR A 295 -6.12 12.44 -23.70
CA THR A 295 -7.09 11.38 -23.93
C THR A 295 -6.84 10.69 -25.28
N PHE A 296 -7.12 9.38 -25.36
CA PHE A 296 -6.84 8.49 -26.49
C PHE A 296 -7.67 8.77 -27.77
N ARG A 297 -8.11 10.00 -28.02
CA ARG A 297 -8.83 10.38 -29.26
C ARG A 297 -8.07 11.34 -30.18
N ASP A 298 -6.84 11.74 -29.84
CA ASP A 298 -6.10 12.75 -30.60
C ASP A 298 -4.79 12.24 -31.22
N ILE A 299 -4.66 10.95 -31.53
CA ILE A 299 -3.55 10.43 -32.33
C ILE A 299 -4.08 9.60 -33.49
N ALA A 300 -4.45 10.28 -34.56
CA ALA A 300 -4.27 9.76 -35.92
C ALA A 300 -4.04 10.97 -36.84
N PRO A 301 -2.90 10.99 -37.53
CA PRO A 301 -2.99 11.09 -38.97
C PRO A 301 -2.12 10.05 -39.69
N ASP A 302 -2.69 9.56 -40.77
CA ASP A 302 -2.06 9.04 -41.99
C ASP A 302 -1.28 7.71 -41.93
N GLY A 303 -2.04 6.64 -42.21
CA GLY A 303 -1.77 5.76 -43.35
C GLY A 303 -0.60 4.78 -43.24
N TYR A 304 -0.89 3.55 -42.81
CA TYR A 304 -0.21 2.36 -43.33
C TYR A 304 -1.18 1.18 -43.36
N ILE A 305 -1.29 0.55 -44.53
CA ILE A 305 -2.05 -0.67 -44.79
C ILE A 305 -1.20 -1.86 -44.33
N ASP A 306 -1.75 -2.69 -43.44
CA ASP A 306 -1.25 -4.03 -43.12
C ASP A 306 -2.03 -5.06 -43.97
N SER A 307 -1.29 -5.83 -44.77
CA SER A 307 -1.77 -7.01 -45.48
C SER A 307 -1.39 -8.28 -44.71
N SER A 308 -2.06 -8.56 -43.60
CA SER A 308 -2.05 -9.89 -42.98
C SER A 308 -3.23 -10.03 -42.03
N GLY A 309 -4.39 -10.34 -42.61
CA GLY A 309 -5.60 -10.66 -41.86
C GLY A 309 -5.36 -11.84 -40.90
N ASN A 310 -5.73 -11.65 -39.64
CA ASN A 310 -6.57 -12.57 -38.88
C ASN A 310 -6.99 -11.97 -37.52
N GLU A 311 -8.29 -11.91 -37.34
CA GLU A 311 -9.11 -11.75 -36.12
C GLU A 311 -9.17 -13.10 -35.35
N TRP A 312 -9.31 -13.28 -34.02
CA TRP A 312 -9.38 -12.48 -32.79
C TRP A 312 -8.69 -13.31 -31.69
#